data_AF-A0A3D0DEZ9-F1
#
_entry.id   AF-A0A3D0DEZ9-F1
#
_cell.length_a   1.000
_cell.length_b   1.000
_cell.length_c   1.000
_cell.angle_alpha   90.00
_cell.angle_beta   90.00
_cell.angle_gamma   90.00
#
_symmetry.space_group_name_H-M   'P 1'
#
loop_
_entity.id
_entity.type
_entity.pdbx_description
1 polymer ?
#
loop_
_entity_poly.entity_id
_entity_poly.type
_entity_poly.pdbx_seq_one_letter_code
_entity_poly.pdbx_strand_id
1 'polypeptide(L)'
;MDSSLRKNIAEQRLSYLGKYDEMVFDQDRIIEFNHRHKTALISYELSLISCRILNLSDKVNNRSNLGVLRNRKVRQSVVLSAALAAIGVSLHGRGALNKFAKEQQTGDLSERLKRDNDRTAAQVMSEVLQATTETLPMGEEVLIESTITEGVRIKPGKEAGGNPTIAVGALFGKEKHCDIYGLDMPKNVTQLCMGNDVIDGTGKSIKGLHSSLTALFLTESNLKRHLPDIYVQRWMSGKYFPKFNPRETDLIGAAKVIAESYNFSDIGKLSAFFLDRPRHYPAMDALNNAGVSTPFDKDGDLMPAVVIGMDELRFPDERGLTSMIGEIGGSAEWAVGVLPLVWRGGQAIGMLTSQSSLSRKDLDPEKKWKQRFNFTEEEFMLIQDARFERKPYFTIWDILDDPFAGGISAFGAITDNYYLPFMTGVVANAETGKITANVLVVNSLGMVECWLMEYKCNTNVATTTKLMASPKEELEKVSDAELEKVIGKMLDDEHASKRFRIFFNNEYYPAVIPVQNKMVLLHHAVDSLIERGALNECDRKIIAATERLARGWFTSSDK
;
A
#
# COMPACT_ATOMS: atom_id res chain seq x y z
N MET A 1 -1.32 35.06 -4.25
CA MET A 1 -2.71 35.30 -3.83
C MET A 1 -3.00 34.33 -2.70
N ASP A 2 -3.31 34.83 -1.52
CA ASP A 2 -3.71 34.01 -0.38
C ASP A 2 -5.16 33.57 -0.63
N SER A 3 -5.29 32.52 -1.44
CA SER A 3 -6.59 31.94 -1.80
C SER A 3 -7.03 31.13 -0.60
N SER A 4 -8.06 31.60 0.10
CA SER A 4 -8.74 30.89 1.19
C SER A 4 -9.25 29.48 0.80
N LEU A 5 -9.09 29.07 -0.46
CA LEU A 5 -9.49 27.80 -1.04
C LEU A 5 -8.35 26.76 -1.09
N ARG A 6 -7.08 27.17 -1.07
CA ARG A 6 -5.91 26.28 -1.08
C ARG A 6 -5.38 26.11 0.33
N LYS A 7 -5.46 24.89 0.89
CA LYS A 7 -5.23 24.68 2.33
C LYS A 7 -4.39 23.44 2.60
N ASN A 8 -3.40 23.57 3.47
CA ASN A 8 -2.65 22.42 3.97
C ASN A 8 -3.51 21.63 4.97
N ILE A 9 -3.77 20.36 4.70
CA ILE A 9 -4.59 19.49 5.56
C ILE A 9 -3.94 19.30 6.94
N ALA A 10 -2.61 19.38 7.05
CA ALA A 10 -1.93 19.29 8.33
C ALA A 10 -2.32 20.45 9.29
N GLU A 11 -2.65 21.61 8.72
CA GLU A 11 -3.05 22.83 9.43
C GLU A 11 -4.58 22.93 9.57
N GLN A 12 -5.32 22.42 8.59
CA GLN A 12 -6.79 22.40 8.58
C GLN A 12 -7.31 20.97 8.52
N ARG A 13 -7.12 20.25 9.64
CA ARG A 13 -7.52 18.84 9.78
C ARG A 13 -9.02 18.68 9.65
N LEU A 14 -9.44 17.52 9.18
CA LEU A 14 -10.85 17.19 9.12
C LEU A 14 -11.36 16.77 10.50
N SER A 15 -12.60 17.12 10.79
CA SER A 15 -13.37 16.52 11.87
C SER A 15 -14.27 15.42 11.31
N TYR A 16 -14.47 14.37 12.09
CA TYR A 16 -15.51 13.38 11.84
C TYR A 16 -16.70 13.69 12.73
N LEU A 17 -17.82 14.08 12.13
CA LEU A 17 -19.05 14.46 12.83
C LEU A 17 -20.09 13.33 12.86
N GLY A 18 -19.75 12.17 12.30
CA GLY A 18 -20.61 11.00 12.26
C GLY A 18 -20.77 10.34 13.63
N LYS A 19 -21.89 9.63 13.80
CA LYS A 19 -22.00 8.62 14.84
C LYS A 19 -21.38 7.33 14.30
N TYR A 20 -20.70 6.60 15.17
CA TYR A 20 -20.26 5.24 14.87
C TYR A 20 -21.01 4.26 15.77
N ASP A 21 -21.37 3.12 15.21
CA ASP A 21 -21.79 1.96 16.00
C ASP A 21 -20.55 1.21 16.45
N GLU A 22 -20.39 1.05 17.76
CA GLU A 22 -19.24 0.38 18.35
C GLU A 22 -19.57 -1.08 18.68
N MET A 23 -18.76 -1.99 18.14
CA MET A 23 -18.76 -3.40 18.52
C MET A 23 -17.50 -3.69 19.35
N VAL A 24 -17.69 -4.03 20.61
CA VAL A 24 -16.60 -4.47 21.49
C VAL A 24 -16.48 -5.99 21.44
N PHE A 25 -15.26 -6.51 21.30
CA PHE A 25 -15.02 -7.94 21.43
C PHE A 25 -15.14 -8.35 22.89
N ASP A 26 -16.02 -9.31 23.16
CA ASP A 26 -16.05 -10.04 24.42
C ASP A 26 -14.83 -10.99 24.53
N GLN A 27 -14.68 -11.59 25.71
CA GLN A 27 -13.56 -12.50 25.99
C GLN A 27 -13.53 -13.70 25.05
N ASP A 28 -14.69 -14.24 24.67
CA ASP A 28 -14.79 -15.40 23.77
C ASP A 28 -14.29 -15.06 22.37
N ARG A 29 -14.67 -13.89 21.84
CA ARG A 29 -14.16 -13.38 20.56
C ARG A 29 -12.67 -13.11 20.57
N ILE A 30 -12.12 -12.61 21.69
CA ILE A 30 -10.68 -12.44 21.86
C ILE A 30 -9.96 -13.79 21.83
N ILE A 31 -10.45 -14.79 22.56
CA ILE A 31 -9.89 -16.16 22.55
C ILE A 31 -9.97 -16.76 21.15
N GLU A 32 -11.11 -16.62 20.48
CA GLU A 32 -11.35 -17.14 19.14
C GLU A 32 -10.43 -16.49 18.10
N PHE A 33 -10.23 -15.16 18.18
CA PHE A 33 -9.29 -14.43 17.32
C PHE A 33 -7.86 -14.93 17.52
N ASN A 34 -7.39 -14.98 18.77
CA ASN A 34 -6.04 -15.48 19.09
C ASN A 34 -5.84 -16.92 18.62
N HIS A 35 -6.85 -17.78 18.76
CA HIS A 35 -6.77 -19.16 18.27
C HIS A 35 -6.66 -19.25 16.75
N ARG A 36 -7.50 -18.51 16.00
CA ARG A 36 -7.47 -18.49 14.53
C ARG A 36 -6.13 -18.00 13.96
N HIS A 37 -5.54 -17.00 14.62
CA HIS A 37 -4.34 -16.31 14.17
C HIS A 37 -3.09 -16.68 14.97
N LYS A 38 -3.15 -17.81 15.69
CA LYS A 38 -2.09 -18.25 16.61
C LYS A 38 -0.71 -18.30 15.95
N THR A 39 -0.63 -18.83 14.73
CA THR A 39 0.65 -18.96 14.01
C THR A 39 1.29 -17.60 13.76
N ALA A 40 0.54 -16.63 13.24
CA ALA A 40 1.06 -15.28 12.97
C ALA A 40 1.40 -14.52 14.27
N LEU A 41 0.56 -14.64 15.30
CA LEU A 41 0.75 -13.92 16.57
C LEU A 41 1.94 -14.47 17.38
N ILE A 42 2.16 -15.79 17.38
CA ILE A 42 3.29 -16.41 18.08
C ILE A 42 4.63 -16.01 17.45
N SER A 43 4.71 -15.85 16.12
CA SER A 43 5.92 -15.40 15.43
C SER A 43 6.46 -14.06 15.94
N TYR A 44 5.61 -13.25 16.59
CA TYR A 44 5.99 -11.96 17.17
C TYR A 44 5.77 -11.88 18.69
N GLU A 45 5.46 -13.00 19.33
CA GLU A 45 5.11 -13.06 20.76
C GLU A 45 4.00 -12.08 21.16
N LEU A 46 2.94 -12.01 20.37
CA LEU A 46 1.79 -11.16 20.64
C LEU A 46 0.55 -11.98 21.02
N SER A 47 -0.33 -11.37 21.80
CA SER A 47 -1.70 -11.82 22.01
C SER A 47 -2.64 -10.63 21.94
N LEU A 48 -3.74 -10.72 21.19
CA LEU A 48 -4.79 -9.71 21.24
C LEU A 48 -5.46 -9.76 22.62
N ILE A 49 -5.62 -8.61 23.27
CA ILE A 49 -6.25 -8.51 24.59
C ILE A 49 -7.52 -7.65 24.58
N SER A 50 -7.67 -6.76 23.60
CA SER A 50 -8.88 -5.97 23.41
C SER A 50 -9.03 -5.60 21.93
N CYS A 51 -10.27 -5.55 21.46
CA CYS A 51 -10.60 -5.04 20.13
C CYS A 51 -11.96 -4.36 20.15
N ARG A 52 -12.03 -3.19 19.55
CA ARG A 52 -13.27 -2.43 19.32
C ARG A 52 -13.34 -2.10 17.85
N ILE A 53 -14.49 -2.31 17.23
CA ILE A 53 -14.73 -1.98 15.83
C ILE A 53 -15.71 -0.81 15.78
N LEU A 54 -15.26 0.31 15.23
CA LEU A 54 -16.11 1.47 14.96
C LEU A 54 -16.64 1.35 13.53
N ASN A 55 -17.95 1.15 13.37
CA ASN A 55 -18.58 1.18 12.05
C ASN A 55 -18.79 2.64 11.63
N LEU A 56 -18.04 3.09 10.63
CA LEU A 56 -18.09 4.47 10.12
C LEU A 56 -19.14 4.65 9.02
N SER A 57 -19.47 3.56 8.32
CA SER A 57 -20.52 3.50 7.32
C SER A 57 -20.96 2.04 7.15
N ASP A 58 -22.25 1.79 7.32
CA ASP A 58 -22.91 0.48 7.12
C ASP A 58 -23.66 0.43 5.78
N LYS A 59 -23.49 1.45 4.93
CA LYS A 59 -24.16 1.52 3.63
C LYS A 59 -23.64 0.42 2.71
N VAL A 60 -24.41 -0.65 2.63
CA VAL A 60 -24.11 -1.80 1.77
C VAL A 60 -24.32 -1.43 0.30
N ASN A 61 -23.29 -1.59 -0.53
CA ASN A 61 -23.47 -1.67 -1.96
C ASN A 61 -24.08 -3.05 -2.30
N ASN A 62 -25.23 -3.06 -2.97
CA ASN A 62 -25.92 -4.30 -3.34
C ASN A 62 -25.33 -4.94 -4.62
N ARG A 63 -24.08 -4.62 -4.96
CA ARG A 63 -23.42 -5.07 -6.19
C ARG A 63 -22.40 -6.18 -5.96
N SER A 64 -22.00 -6.38 -4.69
CA SER A 64 -20.99 -7.34 -4.29
C SER A 64 -21.53 -8.36 -3.29
N ASN A 65 -20.76 -9.40 -3.07
CA ASN A 65 -20.83 -10.24 -1.89
C ASN A 65 -19.40 -10.40 -1.33
N LEU A 66 -19.25 -10.86 -0.08
CA LEU A 66 -17.92 -11.05 0.51
C LEU A 66 -17.11 -12.22 -0.06
N GLY A 67 -17.70 -13.10 -0.88
CA GLY A 67 -17.00 -14.24 -1.46
C GLY A 67 -16.33 -15.14 -0.43
N VAL A 68 -15.08 -15.55 -0.71
CA VAL A 68 -14.23 -16.28 0.23
C VAL A 68 -13.93 -15.49 1.52
N LEU A 69 -14.04 -14.16 1.51
CA LEU A 69 -13.88 -13.31 2.72
C LEU A 69 -15.08 -13.38 3.66
N ARG A 70 -16.10 -14.20 3.36
CA ARG A 70 -17.02 -14.71 4.39
C ARG A 70 -16.28 -15.52 5.44
N ASN A 71 -15.18 -16.18 5.07
CA ASN A 71 -14.25 -16.81 5.99
C ASN A 71 -13.65 -15.74 6.91
N ARG A 72 -13.96 -15.82 8.21
CA ARG A 72 -13.48 -14.87 9.21
C ARG A 72 -11.97 -14.86 9.31
N LYS A 73 -11.30 -16.02 9.17
CA LYS A 73 -9.84 -16.12 9.28
C LYS A 73 -9.17 -15.36 8.14
N VAL A 74 -9.59 -15.57 6.89
CA VAL A 74 -9.04 -14.84 5.73
C VAL A 74 -9.34 -13.34 5.83
N ARG A 75 -10.57 -12.96 6.23
CA ARG A 75 -10.91 -11.53 6.37
C ARG A 75 -10.10 -10.84 7.47
N GLN A 76 -10.02 -11.46 8.65
CA GLN A 76 -9.29 -10.90 9.79
C GLN A 76 -7.78 -10.91 9.58
N SER A 77 -7.22 -11.84 8.80
CA SER A 77 -5.79 -11.85 8.52
C SER A 77 -5.34 -10.66 7.70
N VAL A 78 -6.18 -10.11 6.81
CA VAL A 78 -5.87 -8.87 6.08
C VAL A 78 -5.76 -7.69 7.04
N VAL A 79 -6.70 -7.59 7.99
CA VAL A 79 -6.68 -6.58 9.05
C VAL A 79 -5.45 -6.74 9.94
N LEU A 80 -5.16 -7.99 10.37
CA LEU A 80 -4.00 -8.32 11.17
C LEU A 80 -2.69 -8.01 10.44
N SER A 81 -2.62 -8.30 9.15
CA SER A 81 -1.47 -8.03 8.29
C SER A 81 -1.15 -6.53 8.24
N ALA A 82 -2.16 -5.68 8.03
CA ALA A 82 -2.00 -4.23 8.09
C ALA A 82 -1.59 -3.76 9.50
N ALA A 83 -2.24 -4.28 10.56
CA ALA A 83 -1.94 -3.93 11.95
C ALA A 83 -0.51 -4.26 12.34
N LEU A 84 -0.07 -5.51 12.13
CA LEU A 84 1.26 -5.96 12.55
C LEU A 84 2.36 -5.30 11.72
N ALA A 85 2.14 -5.05 10.43
CA ALA A 85 3.08 -4.28 9.62
C ALA A 85 3.23 -2.85 10.16
N ALA A 86 2.12 -2.19 10.55
CA ALA A 86 2.18 -0.87 11.18
C ALA A 86 2.90 -0.89 12.53
N ILE A 87 2.72 -1.95 13.33
CA ILE A 87 3.46 -2.16 14.58
C ILE A 87 4.96 -2.31 14.31
N GLY A 88 5.35 -3.18 13.38
CA GLY A 88 6.75 -3.41 13.01
C GLY A 88 7.45 -2.09 12.62
N VAL A 89 6.85 -1.33 11.69
CA VAL A 89 7.39 -0.02 11.31
C VAL A 89 7.44 0.95 12.49
N SER A 90 6.43 0.94 13.36
CA SER A 90 6.38 1.85 14.49
C SER A 90 7.40 1.56 15.59
N LEU A 91 7.75 0.29 15.79
CA LEU A 91 8.77 -0.14 16.74
C LEU A 91 10.20 0.10 16.23
N HIS A 92 10.44 -0.08 14.93
CA HIS A 92 11.79 0.06 14.34
C HIS A 92 12.08 1.48 13.84
N GLY A 93 11.12 2.04 13.11
CA GLY A 93 11.40 3.02 12.06
C GLY A 93 10.64 4.34 12.15
N ARG A 94 9.55 4.38 12.92
CA ARG A 94 8.78 5.62 13.09
C ARG A 94 9.61 6.69 13.79
N GLY A 95 9.70 7.85 13.17
CA GLY A 95 10.49 8.97 13.68
C GLY A 95 11.98 8.69 13.73
N ALA A 96 12.49 7.65 13.04
CA ALA A 96 13.89 7.26 13.10
C ALA A 96 14.84 8.39 12.66
N LEU A 97 14.40 9.30 11.78
CA LEU A 97 15.19 10.47 11.36
C LEU A 97 15.45 11.42 12.53
N ASN A 98 14.54 11.49 13.51
CA ASN A 98 14.66 12.35 14.69
C ASN A 98 15.73 11.87 15.67
N LYS A 99 16.27 10.66 15.49
CA LYS A 99 17.40 10.13 16.27
C LYS A 99 18.75 10.77 15.86
N PHE A 100 18.78 11.51 14.76
CA PHE A 100 19.98 12.13 14.19
C PHE A 100 19.90 13.66 14.26
N ALA A 101 21.05 14.30 14.46
CA ALA A 101 21.16 15.76 14.44
C ALA A 101 20.78 16.30 13.05
N LYS A 102 20.26 17.54 12.96
CA LYS A 102 19.73 18.11 11.70
C LYS A 102 20.75 18.10 10.57
N GLU A 103 22.04 18.28 10.88
CA GLU A 103 23.15 18.29 9.95
C GLU A 103 23.43 16.90 9.36
N GLN A 104 23.05 15.83 10.08
CA GLN A 104 23.19 14.44 9.66
C GLN A 104 21.98 13.93 8.87
N GLN A 105 20.85 14.67 8.86
CA GLN A 105 19.61 14.30 8.16
C GLN A 105 19.73 14.53 6.63
N THR A 106 20.67 13.82 6.01
CA THR A 106 20.93 13.89 4.57
C THR A 106 19.82 13.20 3.77
N GLY A 107 19.80 13.47 2.46
CA GLY A 107 18.93 12.76 1.52
C GLY A 107 19.17 11.25 1.55
N ASP A 108 20.44 10.83 1.57
CA ASP A 108 20.80 9.40 1.54
C ASP A 108 20.39 8.68 2.84
N LEU A 109 20.57 9.33 4.00
CA LEU A 109 20.07 8.80 5.26
C LEU A 109 18.54 8.66 5.23
N SER A 110 17.84 9.67 4.70
CA SER A 110 16.38 9.63 4.58
C SER A 110 15.92 8.49 3.66
N GLU A 111 16.56 8.28 2.52
CA GLU A 111 16.22 7.18 1.60
C GLU A 111 16.53 5.81 2.22
N ARG A 112 17.65 5.66 2.93
CA ARG A 112 17.98 4.44 3.66
C ARG A 112 16.92 4.09 4.71
N LEU A 113 16.55 5.06 5.56
CA LEU A 113 15.51 4.85 6.58
C LEU A 113 14.14 4.55 5.97
N LYS A 114 13.81 5.12 4.81
CA LYS A 114 12.58 4.77 4.08
C LYS A 114 12.60 3.31 3.65
N ARG A 115 13.70 2.86 3.01
CA ARG A 115 13.88 1.47 2.59
C ARG A 115 13.78 0.51 3.78
N ASP A 116 14.33 0.87 4.93
CA ASP A 116 14.23 0.06 6.16
C ASP A 116 12.79 -0.09 6.63
N ASN A 117 12.00 0.99 6.56
CA ASN A 117 10.57 0.95 6.89
C ASN A 117 9.78 0.10 5.89
N ASP A 118 9.95 0.34 4.59
CA ASP A 118 9.23 -0.40 3.55
C ASP A 118 9.55 -1.90 3.60
N ARG A 119 10.83 -2.27 3.82
CA ARG A 119 11.25 -3.65 4.07
C ARG A 119 10.54 -4.27 5.26
N THR A 120 10.49 -3.56 6.38
CA THR A 120 9.85 -4.06 7.61
C THR A 120 8.35 -4.28 7.37
N ALA A 121 7.68 -3.33 6.71
CA ALA A 121 6.26 -3.47 6.36
C ALA A 121 6.02 -4.65 5.42
N ALA A 122 6.76 -4.74 4.31
CA ALA A 122 6.64 -5.81 3.33
C ALA A 122 6.88 -7.20 3.96
N GLN A 123 7.91 -7.31 4.80
CA GLN A 123 8.26 -8.54 5.50
C GLN A 123 7.13 -9.01 6.42
N VAL A 124 6.69 -8.16 7.34
CA VAL A 124 5.66 -8.52 8.33
C VAL A 124 4.31 -8.79 7.64
N MET A 125 3.94 -7.98 6.65
CA MET A 125 2.73 -8.19 5.86
C MET A 125 2.75 -9.56 5.17
N SER A 126 3.85 -9.90 4.52
CA SER A 126 4.03 -11.19 3.83
C SER A 126 4.00 -12.39 4.78
N GLU A 127 4.65 -12.29 5.93
CA GLU A 127 4.67 -13.35 6.95
C GLU A 127 3.26 -13.67 7.48
N VAL A 128 2.45 -12.64 7.76
CA VAL A 128 1.07 -12.83 8.23
C VAL A 128 0.19 -13.48 7.17
N LEU A 129 0.31 -13.05 5.91
CA LEU A 129 -0.43 -13.64 4.80
C LEU A 129 -0.03 -15.11 4.60
N GLN A 130 1.27 -15.41 4.53
CA GLN A 130 1.77 -16.78 4.39
C GLN A 130 1.34 -17.69 5.55
N ALA A 131 1.52 -17.25 6.79
CA ALA A 131 1.10 -18.02 7.97
C ALA A 131 -0.41 -18.32 7.97
N THR A 132 -1.22 -17.39 7.45
CA THR A 132 -2.66 -17.59 7.33
C THR A 132 -2.99 -18.64 6.28
N THR A 133 -2.48 -18.46 5.05
CA THR A 133 -2.87 -19.32 3.92
C THR A 133 -2.38 -20.76 4.07
N GLU A 134 -1.23 -20.97 4.72
CA GLU A 134 -0.73 -22.31 5.06
C GLU A 134 -1.64 -23.06 6.05
N THR A 135 -2.32 -22.33 6.92
CA THR A 135 -3.09 -22.89 8.04
C THR A 135 -4.59 -22.91 7.82
N LEU A 136 -5.06 -22.68 6.59
CA LEU A 136 -6.47 -22.83 6.22
C LEU A 136 -6.82 -24.32 6.07
N PRO A 137 -8.00 -24.74 6.59
CA PRO A 137 -8.45 -26.12 6.45
C PRO A 137 -8.78 -26.45 5.00
N MET A 138 -8.77 -27.73 4.67
CA MET A 138 -9.16 -28.22 3.34
C MET A 138 -10.56 -27.75 2.98
N GLY A 139 -10.74 -27.23 1.76
CA GLY A 139 -12.01 -26.67 1.29
C GLY A 139 -12.20 -25.17 1.57
N GLU A 140 -11.35 -24.56 2.39
CA GLU A 140 -11.29 -23.11 2.61
C GLU A 140 -9.94 -22.53 2.15
N GLU A 141 -9.18 -23.31 1.39
CA GLU A 141 -7.82 -22.99 0.98
C GLU A 141 -7.82 -21.81 -0.01
N VAL A 142 -6.84 -20.93 0.14
CA VAL A 142 -6.63 -19.82 -0.80
C VAL A 142 -5.19 -19.80 -1.29
N LEU A 143 -5.01 -19.23 -2.47
CA LEU A 143 -3.72 -18.84 -3.03
C LEU A 143 -3.78 -17.35 -3.35
N ILE A 144 -2.96 -16.54 -2.68
CA ILE A 144 -2.89 -15.09 -2.90
C ILE A 144 -1.72 -14.80 -3.83
N GLU A 145 -1.96 -14.04 -4.89
CA GLU A 145 -0.94 -13.51 -5.77
C GLU A 145 -0.84 -11.99 -5.60
N SER A 146 0.36 -11.47 -5.36
CA SER A 146 0.62 -10.03 -5.47
C SER A 146 0.65 -9.61 -6.93
N THR A 147 -0.26 -8.71 -7.32
CA THR A 147 -0.49 -8.31 -8.72
C THR A 147 -0.24 -6.82 -8.99
N ILE A 148 -0.31 -5.99 -7.95
CA ILE A 148 -0.11 -4.54 -8.00
C ILE A 148 0.79 -4.13 -6.82
N THR A 149 1.90 -3.45 -7.11
CA THR A 149 2.81 -2.87 -6.11
C THR A 149 3.40 -1.56 -6.62
N GLU A 150 3.76 -0.64 -5.71
CA GLU A 150 4.77 0.38 -6.00
C GLU A 150 6.13 -0.33 -5.99
N GLY A 151 6.93 -0.28 -7.06
CA GLY A 151 8.20 -1.02 -7.03
C GLY A 151 9.14 -0.86 -8.23
N VAL A 152 8.69 -0.42 -9.39
CA VAL A 152 9.56 -0.33 -10.58
C VAL A 152 9.71 1.10 -11.07
N ARG A 153 9.02 2.06 -10.45
CA ARG A 153 9.00 3.46 -10.88
C ARG A 153 10.40 4.08 -10.90
N ILE A 154 10.94 4.30 -12.08
CA ILE A 154 12.21 5.01 -12.29
C ILE A 154 12.01 6.49 -11.93
N LYS A 155 12.44 6.92 -10.74
CA LYS A 155 12.37 8.34 -10.33
C LYS A 155 13.38 9.15 -11.16
N PRO A 156 13.00 10.16 -11.96
CA PRO A 156 13.93 10.70 -12.95
C PRO A 156 15.18 11.35 -12.31
N GLY A 157 16.35 10.97 -12.84
CA GLY A 157 17.65 11.23 -12.22
C GLY A 157 18.08 10.22 -11.13
N LYS A 158 17.28 9.16 -10.89
CA LYS A 158 17.57 8.00 -10.04
C LYS A 158 17.09 6.72 -10.77
N GLU A 159 18.02 5.89 -11.19
CA GLU A 159 17.73 4.69 -11.98
C GLU A 159 17.15 3.54 -11.14
N ALA A 160 16.62 2.51 -11.81
CA ALA A 160 15.83 1.41 -11.26
C ALA A 160 16.44 0.81 -9.99
N GLY A 161 15.61 0.70 -8.95
CA GLY A 161 15.97 0.25 -7.61
C GLY A 161 14.97 0.79 -6.59
N GLY A 162 13.71 0.37 -6.72
CA GLY A 162 12.63 0.78 -5.81
C GLY A 162 12.90 0.37 -4.36
N ASN A 163 12.08 0.88 -3.45
CA ASN A 163 12.15 0.46 -2.06
C ASN A 163 11.68 -1.00 -1.94
N PRO A 164 12.20 -1.77 -0.97
CA PRO A 164 11.75 -3.14 -0.74
C PRO A 164 10.22 -3.20 -0.60
N THR A 165 9.59 -4.15 -1.31
CA THR A 165 8.13 -4.28 -1.38
C THR A 165 7.73 -5.74 -1.60
N ILE A 166 6.43 -6.03 -1.68
CA ILE A 166 5.93 -7.35 -2.06
C ILE A 166 5.90 -7.45 -3.60
N ALA A 167 6.81 -8.26 -4.14
CA ALA A 167 7.00 -8.44 -5.58
C ALA A 167 5.71 -8.80 -6.34
N VAL A 168 5.53 -8.28 -7.55
CA VAL A 168 4.51 -8.80 -8.47
C VAL A 168 4.83 -10.27 -8.77
N GLY A 169 3.82 -11.13 -8.72
CA GLY A 169 3.96 -12.58 -8.86
C GLY A 169 4.35 -13.30 -7.57
N ALA A 170 4.57 -12.59 -6.45
CA ALA A 170 4.75 -13.25 -5.15
C ALA A 170 3.47 -14.03 -4.78
N LEU A 171 3.65 -15.30 -4.39
CA LEU A 171 2.57 -16.22 -4.04
C LEU A 171 2.55 -16.48 -2.54
N PHE A 172 1.36 -16.40 -1.94
CA PHE A 172 1.11 -16.83 -0.56
C PHE A 172 0.08 -17.95 -0.53
N GLY A 173 0.49 -19.13 -0.05
CA GLY A 173 -0.32 -20.33 -0.10
C GLY A 173 0.42 -21.55 0.42
N LYS A 174 -0.30 -22.67 0.48
CA LYS A 174 0.34 -23.97 0.69
C LYS A 174 1.24 -24.28 -0.49
N GLU A 175 2.39 -24.90 -0.21
CA GLU A 175 3.41 -25.25 -1.20
C GLU A 175 2.83 -25.97 -2.43
N LYS A 176 2.01 -27.00 -2.20
CA LYS A 176 1.29 -27.74 -3.27
C LYS A 176 0.44 -26.88 -4.20
N HIS A 177 -0.04 -25.71 -3.75
CA HIS A 177 -0.82 -24.79 -4.58
C HIS A 177 0.10 -23.84 -5.35
N CYS A 178 1.19 -23.38 -4.73
CA CYS A 178 2.20 -22.56 -5.38
C CYS A 178 2.92 -23.34 -6.50
N ASP A 179 3.16 -24.63 -6.32
CA ASP A 179 3.83 -25.51 -7.30
C ASP A 179 3.05 -25.67 -8.61
N ILE A 180 1.72 -25.60 -8.54
CA ILE A 180 0.84 -25.74 -9.71
C ILE A 180 0.32 -24.38 -10.20
N TYR A 181 0.84 -23.27 -9.68
CA TYR A 181 0.46 -21.94 -10.13
C TYR A 181 0.67 -21.79 -11.64
N GLY A 182 -0.30 -21.21 -12.33
CA GLY A 182 -0.36 -21.14 -13.80
C GLY A 182 -0.94 -22.39 -14.49
N LEU A 183 -1.29 -23.43 -13.75
CA LEU A 183 -2.06 -24.59 -14.22
C LEU A 183 -3.50 -24.54 -13.70
N ASP A 184 -4.31 -25.54 -14.06
CA ASP A 184 -5.68 -25.67 -13.55
C ASP A 184 -5.68 -25.87 -12.02
N MET A 185 -6.09 -24.84 -11.29
CA MET A 185 -6.23 -24.89 -9.85
C MET A 185 -7.39 -25.80 -9.41
N PRO A 186 -7.25 -26.60 -8.34
CA PRO A 186 -8.35 -27.36 -7.78
C PRO A 186 -9.53 -26.46 -7.42
N LYS A 187 -10.76 -26.93 -7.70
CA LYS A 187 -12.00 -26.16 -7.48
C LYS A 187 -12.23 -25.74 -6.03
N ASN A 188 -11.56 -26.38 -5.08
CA ASN A 188 -11.63 -26.10 -3.65
C ASN A 188 -10.56 -25.13 -3.15
N VAL A 189 -9.78 -24.52 -4.06
CA VAL A 189 -8.79 -23.48 -3.76
C VAL A 189 -9.22 -22.19 -4.45
N THR A 190 -9.43 -21.13 -3.69
CA THR A 190 -9.77 -19.81 -4.26
C THR A 190 -8.49 -19.03 -4.54
N GLN A 191 -8.34 -18.54 -5.77
CA GLN A 191 -7.27 -17.59 -6.10
C GLN A 191 -7.70 -16.16 -5.74
N LEU A 192 -6.79 -15.40 -5.13
CA LEU A 192 -6.99 -14.01 -4.72
C LEU A 192 -5.91 -13.14 -5.35
N CYS A 193 -6.30 -12.01 -5.91
CA CYS A 193 -5.38 -10.96 -6.31
C CYS A 193 -5.17 -9.99 -5.16
N MET A 194 -3.91 -9.66 -4.88
CA MET A 194 -3.47 -8.68 -3.92
C MET A 194 -2.92 -7.45 -4.64
N GLY A 195 -3.23 -6.27 -4.11
CA GLY A 195 -2.50 -5.05 -4.42
C GLY A 195 -2.06 -4.35 -3.16
N ASN A 196 -0.90 -3.72 -3.18
CA ASN A 196 -0.32 -3.07 -2.00
C ASN A 196 0.48 -1.82 -2.34
N ASP A 197 0.51 -0.93 -1.36
CA ASP A 197 1.51 0.09 -1.17
C ASP A 197 1.94 -0.09 0.29
N VAL A 198 3.07 -0.79 0.49
CA VAL A 198 3.43 -1.30 1.82
C VAL A 198 3.47 -0.19 2.86
N ILE A 199 3.80 1.05 2.47
CA ILE A 199 3.65 2.26 3.29
C ILE A 199 3.26 3.47 2.41
N ASP A 200 2.01 3.94 2.56
CA ASP A 200 1.65 5.28 2.10
C ASP A 200 2.30 6.31 3.03
N GLY A 201 3.08 7.21 2.42
CA GLY A 201 3.82 8.25 3.14
C GLY A 201 5.04 7.74 3.90
N THR A 202 5.91 6.92 3.31
CA THR A 202 7.18 6.49 3.95
C THR A 202 8.04 7.69 4.40
N GLY A 203 8.01 8.81 3.67
CA GLY A 203 8.67 10.05 4.11
C GLY A 203 8.12 10.61 5.41
N LYS A 204 6.83 10.43 5.68
CA LYS A 204 6.17 10.82 6.94
C LYS A 204 6.49 9.83 8.06
N SER A 205 6.53 8.52 7.79
CA SER A 205 6.85 7.52 8.81
C SER A 205 8.21 7.77 9.45
N ILE A 206 9.27 7.99 8.66
CA ILE A 206 10.63 8.23 9.18
C ILE A 206 10.75 9.55 9.95
N LYS A 207 9.88 10.53 9.69
CA LYS A 207 9.84 11.82 10.39
C LYS A 207 8.91 11.81 11.61
N GLY A 208 8.05 10.81 11.72
CA GLY A 208 6.97 10.77 12.71
C GLY A 208 5.84 11.75 12.41
N LEU A 209 5.66 12.13 11.14
CA LEU A 209 4.56 13.00 10.73
C LEU A 209 3.28 12.19 10.54
N HIS A 210 2.14 12.82 10.77
CA HIS A 210 0.82 12.21 10.70
C HIS A 210 0.46 11.71 9.30
N SER A 211 -0.50 10.78 9.25
CA SER A 211 -1.07 10.15 8.06
C SER A 211 -0.05 9.36 7.25
N SER A 212 0.78 8.56 7.93
CA SER A 212 1.49 7.44 7.32
C SER A 212 0.83 6.13 7.76
N LEU A 213 0.65 5.23 6.81
CA LEU A 213 -0.07 3.97 7.02
C LEU A 213 0.48 2.85 6.14
N THR A 214 0.28 1.60 6.55
CA THR A 214 0.46 0.44 5.68
C THR A 214 -0.80 0.21 4.86
N ALA A 215 -0.70 -0.27 3.61
CA ALA A 215 -1.89 -0.48 2.79
C ALA A 215 -1.85 -1.76 1.95
N LEU A 216 -2.96 -2.49 1.95
CA LEU A 216 -3.21 -3.58 1.02
C LEU A 216 -4.70 -3.78 0.72
N PHE A 217 -4.99 -4.43 -0.39
CA PHE A 217 -6.27 -5.06 -0.65
C PHE A 217 -6.10 -6.51 -1.11
N LEU A 218 -7.11 -7.33 -0.85
CA LEU A 218 -7.33 -8.64 -1.48
C LEU A 218 -8.67 -8.63 -2.20
N THR A 219 -8.75 -9.27 -3.36
CA THR A 219 -9.99 -9.46 -4.12
C THR A 219 -9.99 -10.79 -4.87
N GLU A 220 -11.16 -11.41 -5.00
CA GLU A 220 -11.40 -12.55 -5.89
C GLU A 220 -11.42 -12.15 -7.37
N SER A 221 -11.41 -10.85 -7.67
CA SER A 221 -11.30 -10.39 -9.04
C SER A 221 -9.91 -10.69 -9.59
N ASN A 222 -9.87 -11.37 -10.74
CA ASN A 222 -8.64 -11.48 -11.50
C ASN A 222 -8.18 -10.12 -12.05
N LEU A 223 -6.88 -10.03 -12.31
CA LEU A 223 -6.26 -8.92 -13.02
C LEU A 223 -6.39 -9.11 -14.54
N LYS A 224 -7.11 -8.20 -15.21
CA LYS A 224 -7.18 -8.12 -16.69
C LYS A 224 -5.88 -7.60 -17.29
N ARG A 225 -5.30 -6.58 -16.65
CA ARG A 225 -4.16 -5.81 -17.16
C ARG A 225 -3.31 -5.32 -16.01
N HIS A 226 -1.99 -5.50 -16.15
CA HIS A 226 -1.05 -4.89 -15.23
C HIS A 226 -1.03 -3.38 -15.44
N LEU A 227 -1.12 -2.61 -14.36
CA LEU A 227 -1.01 -1.16 -14.41
C LEU A 227 0.48 -0.81 -14.37
N PRO A 228 1.04 -0.11 -15.38
CA PRO A 228 2.46 0.18 -15.39
C PRO A 228 2.78 1.15 -14.26
N ASP A 229 3.93 0.96 -13.62
CA ASP A 229 4.37 1.80 -12.50
C ASP A 229 4.85 3.18 -12.96
N ILE A 230 3.89 4.03 -13.34
CA ILE A 230 4.04 5.42 -13.80
C ILE A 230 3.02 6.31 -13.05
N TYR A 231 3.07 7.63 -13.27
CA TYR A 231 2.07 8.55 -12.72
C TYR A 231 0.73 8.49 -13.46
N VAL A 232 -0.35 8.66 -12.69
CA VAL A 232 -1.74 8.71 -13.17
C VAL A 232 -2.34 10.06 -12.81
N GLN A 233 -2.80 10.79 -13.82
CA GLN A 233 -3.74 11.88 -13.61
C GLN A 233 -5.12 11.31 -13.30
N ARG A 234 -5.73 11.71 -12.18
CA ARG A 234 -6.94 11.10 -11.65
C ARG A 234 -8.10 12.09 -11.49
N TRP A 235 -9.29 11.59 -11.82
CA TRP A 235 -10.59 12.20 -11.52
C TRP A 235 -11.36 11.21 -10.66
N MET A 236 -11.54 11.55 -9.40
CA MET A 236 -12.15 10.66 -8.40
C MET A 236 -13.24 11.41 -7.65
N SER A 237 -14.31 10.71 -7.32
CA SER A 237 -15.43 11.23 -6.54
C SER A 237 -16.01 10.13 -5.68
N GLY A 238 -16.43 10.49 -4.46
CA GLY A 238 -17.15 9.58 -3.57
C GLY A 238 -18.60 9.31 -4.00
N LYS A 239 -19.09 10.02 -5.03
CA LYS A 239 -20.33 9.67 -5.74
C LYS A 239 -20.00 9.24 -7.16
N TYR A 240 -20.83 8.34 -7.69
CA TYR A 240 -20.72 7.90 -9.06
C TYR A 240 -21.01 9.05 -10.03
N PHE A 241 -20.12 9.26 -11.01
CA PHE A 241 -20.34 10.19 -12.13
C PHE A 241 -20.24 9.46 -13.48
N PRO A 242 -20.95 9.95 -14.52
CA PRO A 242 -20.81 9.41 -15.88
C PRO A 242 -19.37 9.52 -16.39
N LYS A 243 -18.88 8.48 -17.05
CA LYS A 243 -17.52 8.51 -17.64
C LYS A 243 -17.45 9.61 -18.70
N PHE A 244 -16.33 10.33 -18.73
CA PHE A 244 -16.03 11.33 -19.75
C PHE A 244 -14.60 11.16 -20.24
N ASN A 245 -14.30 11.64 -21.46
CA ASN A 245 -12.94 11.65 -21.97
C ASN A 245 -12.18 12.88 -21.45
N PRO A 246 -11.16 12.72 -20.59
CA PRO A 246 -10.42 13.86 -20.05
C PRO A 246 -9.61 14.64 -21.11
N ARG A 247 -9.49 14.12 -22.33
CA ARG A 247 -8.87 14.84 -23.47
C ARG A 247 -9.85 15.78 -24.19
N GLU A 248 -11.15 15.58 -24.00
CA GLU A 248 -12.22 16.35 -24.65
C GLU A 248 -12.91 17.32 -23.68
N THR A 249 -12.48 17.33 -22.42
CA THR A 249 -12.98 18.24 -21.39
C THR A 249 -11.83 18.90 -20.64
N ASP A 250 -12.03 20.14 -20.21
CA ASP A 250 -11.09 20.81 -19.31
C ASP A 250 -11.39 20.47 -17.85
N LEU A 251 -10.57 21.00 -16.92
CA LEU A 251 -10.74 20.76 -15.48
C LEU A 251 -12.10 21.26 -14.95
N ILE A 252 -12.64 22.33 -15.54
CA ILE A 252 -13.89 22.94 -15.08
C ILE A 252 -15.09 22.14 -15.57
N GLY A 253 -15.06 21.64 -16.80
CA GLY A 253 -16.03 20.69 -17.33
C GLY A 253 -16.05 19.40 -16.50
N ALA A 254 -14.89 18.85 -16.19
CA ALA A 254 -14.78 17.70 -15.29
C ALA A 254 -15.36 18.00 -13.88
N ALA A 255 -15.07 19.18 -13.33
CA ALA A 255 -15.63 19.60 -12.04
C ALA A 255 -17.15 19.75 -12.06
N LYS A 256 -17.74 20.23 -13.17
CA LYS A 256 -19.21 20.31 -13.33
C LYS A 256 -19.84 18.92 -13.30
N VAL A 257 -19.31 17.98 -14.07
CA VAL A 257 -19.79 16.58 -14.09
C VAL A 257 -19.74 15.96 -12.68
N ILE A 258 -18.67 16.22 -11.93
CA ILE A 258 -18.53 15.72 -10.55
C ILE A 258 -19.50 16.44 -9.60
N ALA A 259 -19.67 17.76 -9.70
CA ALA A 259 -20.61 18.51 -8.86
C ALA A 259 -22.07 18.06 -9.07
N GLU A 260 -22.45 17.80 -10.31
CA GLU A 260 -23.77 17.26 -10.66
C GLU A 260 -24.03 15.90 -9.98
N SER A 261 -23.00 15.04 -9.84
CA SER A 261 -23.15 13.75 -9.12
C SER A 261 -23.48 13.88 -7.64
N TYR A 262 -23.17 15.03 -7.03
CA TYR A 262 -23.54 15.37 -5.66
C TYR A 262 -24.86 16.16 -5.57
N ASN A 263 -25.51 16.44 -6.70
CA ASN A 263 -26.63 17.40 -6.81
C ASN A 263 -26.24 18.80 -6.30
N PHE A 264 -24.99 19.20 -6.48
CA PHE A 264 -24.55 20.53 -6.11
C PHE A 264 -25.00 21.54 -7.17
N SER A 265 -25.59 22.64 -6.70
CA SER A 265 -26.03 23.77 -7.53
C SER A 265 -24.89 24.55 -8.18
N ASP A 266 -23.66 24.41 -7.66
CA ASP A 266 -22.46 25.10 -8.14
C ASP A 266 -21.20 24.29 -7.79
N ILE A 267 -20.16 24.42 -8.60
CA ILE A 267 -18.89 23.68 -8.43
C ILE A 267 -18.09 24.15 -7.21
N GLY A 268 -18.30 25.38 -6.69
CA GLY A 268 -17.59 25.89 -5.52
C GLY A 268 -17.90 25.15 -4.21
N LYS A 269 -18.94 24.29 -4.21
CA LYS A 269 -19.21 23.33 -3.12
C LYS A 269 -18.27 22.14 -3.11
N LEU A 270 -17.54 21.89 -4.21
CA LEU A 270 -16.54 20.83 -4.29
C LEU A 270 -15.26 21.20 -3.55
N SER A 271 -14.59 20.17 -3.06
CA SER A 271 -13.17 20.17 -2.77
C SER A 271 -12.47 19.16 -3.69
N ALA A 272 -11.30 19.50 -4.23
CA ALA A 272 -10.44 18.61 -5.00
C ALA A 272 -9.08 18.47 -4.30
N PHE A 273 -8.78 17.30 -3.73
CA PHE A 273 -7.49 17.08 -3.06
C PHE A 273 -6.33 17.06 -4.04
N PHE A 274 -5.16 17.57 -3.60
CA PHE A 274 -3.90 17.49 -4.33
C PHE A 274 -2.70 17.14 -3.43
N LEU A 275 -1.68 16.47 -3.99
CA LEU A 275 -0.33 16.58 -3.41
C LEU A 275 0.27 17.96 -3.69
N ASP A 276 1.02 18.53 -2.74
CA ASP A 276 1.75 19.78 -2.92
C ASP A 276 2.99 19.55 -3.79
N ARG A 277 2.83 19.73 -5.10
CA ARG A 277 3.86 19.52 -6.11
C ARG A 277 3.76 20.59 -7.19
N PRO A 278 4.88 21.11 -7.73
CA PRO A 278 4.87 22.11 -8.79
C PRO A 278 4.00 21.75 -10.00
N ARG A 279 3.92 20.46 -10.34
CA ARG A 279 3.08 19.96 -11.43
C ARG A 279 1.57 20.17 -11.23
N HIS A 280 1.10 20.44 -10.01
CA HIS A 280 -0.32 20.59 -9.70
C HIS A 280 -0.79 22.04 -9.63
N TYR A 281 0.13 23.02 -9.53
CA TYR A 281 -0.26 24.41 -9.33
C TYR A 281 -1.18 24.96 -10.43
N PRO A 282 -0.96 24.69 -11.74
CA PRO A 282 -1.88 25.16 -12.78
C PRO A 282 -3.30 24.61 -12.61
N ALA A 283 -3.43 23.35 -12.20
CA ALA A 283 -4.73 22.73 -11.95
C ALA A 283 -5.42 23.32 -10.73
N MET A 284 -4.65 23.47 -9.65
CA MET A 284 -5.15 24.04 -8.40
C MET A 284 -5.58 25.51 -8.61
N ASP A 285 -4.79 26.30 -9.35
CA ASP A 285 -5.10 27.69 -9.68
C ASP A 285 -6.38 27.79 -10.51
N ALA A 286 -6.51 26.95 -11.55
CA ALA A 286 -7.71 26.92 -12.40
C ALA A 286 -8.98 26.57 -11.59
N LEU A 287 -8.90 25.56 -10.72
CA LEU A 287 -10.01 25.14 -9.87
C LEU A 287 -10.35 26.18 -8.79
N ASN A 288 -9.35 26.77 -8.14
CA ASN A 288 -9.56 27.82 -7.14
C ASN A 288 -10.18 29.08 -7.75
N ASN A 289 -9.76 29.48 -8.95
CA ASN A 289 -10.36 30.61 -9.68
C ASN A 289 -11.84 30.35 -10.04
N ALA A 290 -12.24 29.08 -10.14
CA ALA A 290 -13.61 28.65 -10.35
C ALA A 290 -14.38 28.35 -9.04
N GLY A 291 -13.80 28.68 -7.88
CA GLY A 291 -14.43 28.55 -6.57
C GLY A 291 -14.24 27.20 -5.87
N VAL A 292 -13.63 26.21 -6.52
CA VAL A 292 -13.39 24.88 -5.95
C VAL A 292 -12.27 24.95 -4.90
N SER A 293 -12.47 24.35 -3.73
CA SER A 293 -11.40 24.23 -2.72
C SER A 293 -10.37 23.19 -3.13
N THR A 294 -9.09 23.46 -2.92
CA THR A 294 -7.98 22.55 -3.22
C THR A 294 -7.16 22.25 -1.97
N PRO A 295 -7.70 21.45 -1.03
CA PRO A 295 -6.93 21.00 0.13
C PRO A 295 -5.76 20.13 -0.35
N PHE A 296 -4.63 20.20 0.34
CA PHE A 296 -3.43 19.50 -0.06
C PHE A 296 -2.65 18.89 1.10
N ASP A 297 -1.85 17.87 0.79
CA ASP A 297 -0.82 17.31 1.66
C ASP A 297 0.53 17.31 0.94
N LYS A 298 1.63 17.36 1.69
CA LYS A 298 2.99 17.29 1.13
C LYS A 298 3.38 15.87 0.72
N ASP A 299 2.72 14.86 1.25
CA ASP A 299 2.99 13.46 0.95
C ASP A 299 1.77 12.61 1.32
N GLY A 300 1.62 11.44 0.69
CA GLY A 300 0.51 10.52 0.98
C GLY A 300 -0.83 10.97 0.40
N ASP A 301 -1.28 10.25 -0.62
CA ASP A 301 -2.50 10.56 -1.36
C ASP A 301 -3.53 9.43 -1.35
N LEU A 302 -3.15 8.28 -0.77
CA LEU A 302 -4.00 7.11 -0.66
C LEU A 302 -5.13 7.33 0.33
N MET A 303 -4.83 7.85 1.52
CA MET A 303 -5.86 8.10 2.55
C MET A 303 -6.99 9.02 2.05
N PRO A 304 -6.73 10.18 1.43
CA PRO A 304 -7.77 10.97 0.76
C PRO A 304 -8.59 10.17 -0.26
N ALA A 305 -7.95 9.36 -1.12
CA ALA A 305 -8.66 8.54 -2.12
C ALA A 305 -9.66 7.57 -1.46
N VAL A 306 -9.29 7.01 -0.30
CA VAL A 306 -10.11 6.06 0.45
C VAL A 306 -11.29 6.73 1.15
N VAL A 307 -11.15 7.96 1.68
CA VAL A 307 -12.20 8.61 2.50
C VAL A 307 -12.99 9.70 1.79
N ILE A 308 -12.65 10.03 0.54
CA ILE A 308 -13.42 10.98 -0.28
C ILE A 308 -14.92 10.60 -0.32
N GLY A 309 -15.78 11.59 -0.11
CA GLY A 309 -17.23 11.48 -0.07
C GLY A 309 -17.81 10.71 1.11
N MET A 310 -17.04 10.54 2.19
CA MET A 310 -17.63 10.26 3.50
C MET A 310 -18.35 11.53 3.98
N ASP A 311 -19.67 11.46 4.05
CA ASP A 311 -20.56 12.60 4.32
C ASP A 311 -20.40 13.10 5.77
N GLU A 312 -19.65 12.42 6.62
CA GLU A 312 -19.36 12.75 8.01
C GLU A 312 -18.06 13.56 8.18
N LEU A 313 -17.21 13.61 7.15
CA LEU A 313 -15.95 14.33 7.19
C LEU A 313 -16.12 15.79 6.80
N ARG A 314 -15.64 16.71 7.63
CA ARG A 314 -15.74 18.15 7.41
C ARG A 314 -14.41 18.85 7.64
N PHE A 315 -14.07 19.75 6.73
CA PHE A 315 -13.06 20.77 6.98
C PHE A 315 -13.56 21.81 7.99
N PRO A 316 -12.69 22.62 8.59
CA PRO A 316 -13.10 23.71 9.49
C PRO A 316 -14.03 24.76 8.87
N ASP A 317 -14.14 24.80 7.55
CA ASP A 317 -15.06 25.67 6.81
C ASP A 317 -16.35 24.96 6.36
N GLU A 318 -16.68 23.83 7.00
CA GLU A 318 -17.89 23.03 6.79
C GLU A 318 -17.99 22.33 5.42
N ARG A 319 -16.99 22.46 4.54
CA ARG A 319 -16.94 21.67 3.30
C ARG A 319 -16.54 20.24 3.58
N GLY A 320 -17.09 19.30 2.80
CA GLY A 320 -16.64 17.91 2.79
C GLY A 320 -15.43 17.71 1.89
N LEU A 321 -14.75 16.57 2.05
CA LEU A 321 -13.73 16.10 1.11
C LEU A 321 -14.39 15.30 -0.02
N THR A 322 -14.64 15.92 -1.18
CA THR A 322 -15.55 15.36 -2.20
C THR A 322 -14.88 14.71 -3.40
N SER A 323 -13.65 15.10 -3.78
CA SER A 323 -13.06 14.67 -5.04
C SER A 323 -11.53 14.82 -5.13
N MET A 324 -10.97 14.27 -6.21
CA MET A 324 -9.69 14.64 -6.82
C MET A 324 -9.95 14.97 -8.28
N ILE A 325 -9.48 16.11 -8.78
CA ILE A 325 -9.81 16.58 -10.14
C ILE A 325 -8.52 17.01 -10.85
N GLY A 326 -7.95 16.10 -11.63
CA GLY A 326 -6.70 16.35 -12.34
C GLY A 326 -5.46 16.30 -11.46
N GLU A 327 -5.58 15.76 -10.24
CA GLU A 327 -4.46 15.40 -9.37
C GLU A 327 -3.58 14.35 -10.07
N ILE A 328 -2.25 14.42 -9.91
CA ILE A 328 -1.30 13.45 -10.47
C ILE A 328 -0.48 12.75 -9.37
N GLY A 329 -0.87 11.51 -9.10
CA GLY A 329 -0.26 10.61 -8.12
C GLY A 329 0.24 9.32 -8.77
N GLY A 330 0.69 8.38 -7.95
CA GLY A 330 1.18 7.11 -8.45
C GLY A 330 0.09 6.12 -8.87
N SER A 331 0.47 5.18 -9.73
CA SER A 331 -0.42 4.15 -10.28
C SER A 331 -0.82 3.09 -9.26
N ALA A 332 0.13 2.60 -8.46
CA ALA A 332 -0.15 1.63 -7.39
C ALA A 332 -1.12 2.23 -6.37
N GLU A 333 -0.84 3.46 -5.92
CA GLU A 333 -1.67 4.23 -5.00
C GLU A 333 -3.07 4.49 -5.59
N TRP A 334 -3.16 4.76 -6.90
CA TRP A 334 -4.44 4.85 -7.60
C TRP A 334 -5.22 3.54 -7.52
N ALA A 335 -4.61 2.39 -7.81
CA ALA A 335 -5.31 1.11 -7.78
C ALA A 335 -5.77 0.73 -6.36
N VAL A 336 -4.90 0.90 -5.36
CA VAL A 336 -5.19 0.60 -3.96
C VAL A 336 -6.27 1.54 -3.39
N GLY A 337 -6.33 2.80 -3.83
CA GLY A 337 -7.35 3.76 -3.39
C GLY A 337 -8.68 3.66 -4.14
N VAL A 338 -8.67 3.32 -5.43
CA VAL A 338 -9.87 3.31 -6.28
C VAL A 338 -10.79 2.15 -5.98
N LEU A 339 -10.25 0.97 -5.70
CA LEU A 339 -11.07 -0.22 -5.44
C LEU A 339 -12.01 -0.02 -4.22
N PRO A 340 -11.52 0.37 -3.03
CA PRO A 340 -12.39 0.67 -1.90
C PRO A 340 -13.30 1.88 -2.14
N LEU A 341 -12.87 2.89 -2.91
CA LEU A 341 -13.75 3.98 -3.32
C LEU A 341 -14.97 3.47 -4.12
N VAL A 342 -14.74 2.56 -5.08
CA VAL A 342 -15.80 1.98 -5.91
C VAL A 342 -16.73 1.09 -5.10
N TRP A 343 -16.20 0.32 -4.13
CA TRP A 343 -17.03 -0.42 -3.18
C TRP A 343 -17.95 0.49 -2.36
N ARG A 344 -17.50 1.69 -1.98
CA ARG A 344 -18.37 2.68 -1.31
C ARG A 344 -19.37 3.38 -2.25
N GLY A 345 -19.36 3.07 -3.54
CA GLY A 345 -20.25 3.65 -4.55
C GLY A 345 -19.69 4.89 -5.25
N GLY A 346 -18.40 5.20 -5.07
CA GLY A 346 -17.69 6.23 -5.81
C GLY A 346 -17.33 5.81 -7.23
N GLN A 347 -16.62 6.70 -7.93
CA GLN A 347 -16.13 6.47 -9.29
C GLN A 347 -14.74 7.11 -9.46
N ALA A 348 -13.94 6.50 -10.34
CA ALA A 348 -12.64 7.02 -10.72
C ALA A 348 -12.34 6.84 -12.21
N ILE A 349 -11.69 7.85 -12.78
CA ILE A 349 -11.06 7.81 -14.10
C ILE A 349 -9.57 8.12 -13.91
N GLY A 350 -8.73 7.31 -14.54
CA GLY A 350 -7.28 7.51 -14.60
C GLY A 350 -6.82 7.80 -16.03
N MET A 351 -5.77 8.59 -16.18
CA MET A 351 -5.03 8.75 -17.43
C MET A 351 -3.54 8.75 -17.12
N LEU A 352 -2.77 7.93 -17.84
CA LEU A 352 -1.33 7.85 -17.65
C LEU A 352 -0.68 9.19 -18.01
N THR A 353 0.37 9.56 -17.28
CA THR A 353 1.15 10.79 -17.48
C THR A 353 2.63 10.49 -17.47
N SER A 354 3.40 11.26 -18.25
CA SER A 354 4.86 11.12 -18.33
C SER A 354 5.50 11.55 -17.01
N GLN A 355 6.11 10.60 -16.34
CA GLN A 355 6.93 10.84 -15.17
C GLN A 355 8.20 11.61 -15.51
N SER A 356 8.83 11.30 -16.64
CA SER A 356 9.99 12.01 -17.16
C SER A 356 9.71 13.50 -17.32
N SER A 357 8.59 13.87 -17.95
CA SER A 357 8.20 15.28 -18.10
C SER A 357 7.86 15.95 -16.76
N LEU A 358 7.14 15.25 -15.87
CA LEU A 358 6.64 15.81 -14.61
C LEU A 358 7.72 16.02 -13.54
N SER A 359 8.85 15.33 -13.66
CA SER A 359 9.95 15.34 -12.68
C SER A 359 11.09 16.33 -13.03
N ARG A 360 11.18 16.76 -14.29
CA ARG A 360 12.21 17.70 -14.78
C ARG A 360 12.33 18.96 -13.93
N LYS A 361 13.51 19.24 -13.39
CA LYS A 361 13.73 20.39 -12.47
C LYS A 361 13.79 21.74 -13.20
N ASP A 362 14.06 21.72 -14.50
CA ASP A 362 14.22 22.91 -15.35
C ASP A 362 12.89 23.46 -15.91
N LEU A 363 11.79 22.71 -15.75
CA LEU A 363 10.46 23.15 -16.19
C LEU A 363 9.71 23.84 -15.04
N ASP A 364 9.12 25.00 -15.35
CA ASP A 364 8.16 25.66 -14.49
C ASP A 364 6.83 24.86 -14.38
N PRO A 365 5.98 25.15 -13.37
CA PRO A 365 4.68 24.51 -13.17
C PRO A 365 3.80 24.40 -14.43
N GLU A 366 3.71 25.48 -15.21
CA GLU A 366 2.84 25.57 -16.39
C GLU A 366 3.33 24.67 -17.52
N LYS A 367 4.65 24.65 -17.75
CA LYS A 367 5.27 23.73 -18.72
C LYS A 367 5.15 22.28 -18.29
N LYS A 368 5.34 21.96 -17.00
CA LYS A 368 5.11 20.61 -16.47
C LYS A 368 3.69 20.14 -16.76
N TRP A 369 2.70 20.99 -16.50
CA TRP A 369 1.30 20.66 -16.78
C TRP A 369 1.05 20.44 -18.28
N LYS A 370 1.54 21.33 -19.16
CA LYS A 370 1.37 21.18 -20.61
C LYS A 370 2.08 19.95 -21.19
N GLN A 371 3.25 19.60 -20.67
CA GLN A 371 4.05 18.48 -21.15
C GLN A 371 3.76 17.15 -20.45
N ARG A 372 2.77 17.08 -19.55
CA ARG A 372 2.49 15.86 -18.75
C ARG A 372 2.10 14.62 -19.57
N PHE A 373 1.86 14.74 -20.86
CA PHE A 373 1.60 13.62 -21.78
C PHE A 373 2.72 13.43 -22.82
N ASN A 374 3.84 14.11 -22.67
CA ASN A 374 5.01 13.94 -23.52
C ASN A 374 5.84 12.78 -22.98
N PHE A 375 5.47 11.56 -23.36
CA PHE A 375 6.16 10.34 -22.96
C PHE A 375 7.52 10.21 -23.64
N THR A 376 8.49 9.64 -22.93
CA THR A 376 9.72 9.13 -23.58
C THR A 376 9.44 7.82 -24.32
N GLU A 377 10.41 7.33 -25.08
CA GLU A 377 10.30 6.04 -25.77
C GLU A 377 10.14 4.89 -24.77
N GLU A 378 10.89 4.91 -23.67
CA GLU A 378 10.82 3.91 -22.60
C GLU A 378 9.46 3.91 -21.90
N GLU A 379 8.92 5.11 -21.60
CA GLU A 379 7.57 5.24 -21.05
C GLU A 379 6.51 4.72 -22.03
N PHE A 380 6.69 4.97 -23.33
CA PHE A 380 5.78 4.46 -24.34
C PHE A 380 5.82 2.93 -24.45
N MET A 381 7.00 2.32 -24.36
CA MET A 381 7.16 0.86 -24.29
C MET A 381 6.44 0.28 -23.06
N LEU A 382 6.63 0.86 -21.88
CA LEU A 382 5.93 0.44 -20.66
C LEU A 382 4.39 0.50 -20.81
N ILE A 383 3.88 1.54 -21.47
CA ILE A 383 2.44 1.73 -21.73
C ILE A 383 1.93 0.69 -22.73
N GLN A 384 2.70 0.38 -23.76
CA GLN A 384 2.37 -0.63 -24.78
C GLN A 384 2.37 -2.06 -24.19
N ASP A 385 3.39 -2.40 -23.40
CA ASP A 385 3.49 -3.70 -22.74
C ASP A 385 2.31 -3.93 -21.78
N ALA A 386 1.87 -2.86 -21.10
CA ALA A 386 0.68 -2.87 -20.27
C ALA A 386 -0.65 -2.81 -21.06
N ARG A 387 -0.59 -2.68 -22.40
CA ARG A 387 -1.74 -2.62 -23.34
C ARG A 387 -2.67 -1.43 -23.11
N PHE A 388 -2.10 -0.28 -22.76
CA PHE A 388 -2.82 0.99 -22.57
C PHE A 388 -2.78 1.94 -23.77
N GLU A 389 -2.09 1.59 -24.87
CA GLU A 389 -1.81 2.52 -25.98
C GLU A 389 -3.05 3.03 -26.73
N ARG A 390 -4.17 2.30 -26.64
CA ARG A 390 -5.43 2.60 -27.35
C ARG A 390 -6.51 3.27 -26.51
N LYS A 391 -6.24 3.59 -25.24
CA LYS A 391 -7.25 4.17 -24.34
C LYS A 391 -6.80 5.55 -23.84
N PRO A 392 -7.52 6.64 -24.17
CA PRO A 392 -7.17 7.98 -23.69
C PRO A 392 -7.32 8.09 -22.16
N TYR A 393 -8.09 7.20 -21.54
CA TYR A 393 -8.30 7.08 -20.10
C TYR A 393 -8.77 5.67 -19.75
N PHE A 394 -8.72 5.31 -18.47
CA PHE A 394 -9.14 4.01 -17.96
C PHE A 394 -9.90 4.14 -16.64
N THR A 395 -10.55 3.04 -16.27
CA THR A 395 -11.28 2.85 -15.02
C THR A 395 -10.85 1.53 -14.38
N ILE A 396 -11.27 1.26 -13.15
CA ILE A 396 -10.90 0.01 -12.48
C ILE A 396 -11.36 -1.24 -13.25
N TRP A 397 -12.44 -1.13 -14.04
CA TRP A 397 -12.95 -2.18 -14.93
C TRP A 397 -11.99 -2.58 -16.06
N ASP A 398 -11.01 -1.73 -16.37
CA ASP A 398 -9.97 -2.00 -17.36
C ASP A 398 -8.79 -2.78 -16.77
N ILE A 399 -8.66 -2.77 -15.43
CA ILE A 399 -7.61 -3.43 -14.67
C ILE A 399 -8.11 -4.74 -14.07
N LEU A 400 -9.34 -4.77 -13.56
CA LEU A 400 -9.94 -5.91 -12.87
C LEU A 400 -11.10 -6.52 -13.68
N ASP A 401 -11.24 -7.85 -13.60
CA ASP A 401 -12.31 -8.61 -14.23
C ASP A 401 -13.69 -8.18 -13.71
N ASP A 402 -13.87 -8.26 -12.40
CA ASP A 402 -15.05 -7.83 -11.67
C ASP A 402 -14.65 -7.08 -10.40
N PRO A 403 -14.59 -5.73 -10.42
CA PRO A 403 -14.29 -4.92 -9.25
C PRO A 403 -15.22 -5.15 -8.05
N PHE A 404 -16.39 -5.80 -8.22
CA PHE A 404 -17.32 -6.12 -7.14
C PHE A 404 -17.27 -7.59 -6.71
N ALA A 405 -16.30 -8.37 -7.16
CA ALA A 405 -15.99 -9.66 -6.56
C ALA A 405 -15.62 -9.51 -5.07
N GLY A 406 -15.62 -10.62 -4.31
CA GLY A 406 -15.34 -10.58 -2.88
C GLY A 406 -13.99 -9.94 -2.59
N GLY A 407 -13.98 -8.87 -1.78
CA GLY A 407 -12.77 -8.11 -1.52
C GLY A 407 -12.72 -7.40 -0.17
N ILE A 408 -11.51 -7.03 0.25
CA ILE A 408 -11.23 -6.26 1.46
C ILE A 408 -9.97 -5.43 1.26
N SER A 409 -9.98 -4.20 1.73
CA SER A 409 -8.84 -3.30 1.85
C SER A 409 -8.61 -2.97 3.32
N ALA A 410 -7.34 -2.94 3.74
CA ALA A 410 -6.97 -2.61 5.11
C ALA A 410 -5.80 -1.60 5.12
N PHE A 411 -5.88 -0.64 6.04
CA PHE A 411 -4.96 0.49 6.15
C PHE A 411 -4.51 0.66 7.60
N GLY A 412 -3.29 0.22 7.94
CA GLY A 412 -2.78 0.21 9.32
C GLY A 412 -2.07 1.50 9.68
N ALA A 413 -2.53 2.22 10.72
CA ALA A 413 -1.99 3.52 11.08
C ALA A 413 -0.62 3.43 11.78
N ILE A 414 0.45 3.90 11.12
CA ILE A 414 1.80 4.02 11.70
C ILE A 414 1.86 5.28 12.58
N THR A 415 1.28 6.38 12.08
CA THR A 415 1.19 7.68 12.76
C THR A 415 -0.26 8.14 12.85
N ASP A 416 -0.53 9.10 13.74
CA ASP A 416 -1.85 9.72 13.89
C ASP A 416 -2.36 10.27 12.57
N ASN A 417 -3.67 10.23 12.33
CA ASN A 417 -4.24 10.58 11.04
C ASN A 417 -4.86 12.00 11.01
N TYR A 418 -4.68 12.74 9.90
CA TYR A 418 -5.26 14.07 9.70
C TYR A 418 -6.74 14.02 9.27
N TYR A 419 -7.15 12.91 8.65
CA TYR A 419 -8.47 12.73 8.04
C TYR A 419 -9.44 12.08 9.02
N LEU A 420 -8.96 11.10 9.79
CA LEU A 420 -9.71 10.41 10.85
C LEU A 420 -8.98 10.59 12.19
N PRO A 421 -9.25 11.67 12.96
CA PRO A 421 -8.47 11.99 14.16
C PRO A 421 -8.47 10.92 15.25
N PHE A 422 -9.51 10.09 15.32
CA PHE A 422 -9.58 8.96 16.27
C PHE A 422 -8.70 7.78 15.86
N MET A 423 -8.24 7.72 14.61
CA MET A 423 -7.29 6.72 14.12
C MET A 423 -5.87 7.17 14.49
N THR A 424 -5.51 6.97 15.76
CA THR A 424 -4.16 7.22 16.26
C THR A 424 -3.16 6.22 15.67
N GLY A 425 -1.89 6.62 15.60
CA GLY A 425 -0.80 5.71 15.24
C GLY A 425 -0.55 4.67 16.33
N VAL A 426 0.36 3.73 16.05
CA VAL A 426 0.73 2.69 17.02
C VAL A 426 1.31 3.29 18.30
N VAL A 427 0.89 2.80 19.46
CA VAL A 427 1.49 3.20 20.75
C VAL A 427 1.98 1.95 21.45
N ALA A 428 3.27 1.91 21.78
CA ALA A 428 3.88 0.82 22.53
C ALA A 428 4.28 1.33 23.92
N ASN A 429 3.83 0.64 24.97
CA ASN A 429 4.18 0.93 26.35
C ASN A 429 5.09 -0.18 26.88
N ALA A 430 6.37 0.14 27.05
CA ALA A 430 7.40 -0.81 27.46
C ALA A 430 7.19 -1.35 28.88
N GLU A 431 6.61 -0.56 29.79
CA GLU A 431 6.39 -0.95 31.18
C GLU A 431 5.27 -1.99 31.32
N THR A 432 4.18 -1.80 30.58
CA THR A 432 3.00 -2.68 30.61
C THR A 432 3.09 -3.82 29.60
N GLY A 433 4.02 -3.75 28.64
CA GLY A 433 4.11 -4.70 27.54
C GLY A 433 2.93 -4.60 26.56
N LYS A 434 2.25 -3.46 26.49
CA LYS A 434 1.05 -3.26 25.65
C LYS A 434 1.37 -2.50 24.37
N ILE A 435 0.73 -2.90 23.28
CA ILE A 435 0.84 -2.23 21.98
C ILE A 435 -0.56 -2.00 21.42
N THR A 436 -0.90 -0.76 21.05
CA THR A 436 -2.14 -0.45 20.34
C THR A 436 -1.87 -0.27 18.85
N ALA A 437 -2.79 -0.71 17.99
CA ALA A 437 -2.76 -0.46 16.56
C ALA A 437 -4.18 -0.26 16.03
N ASN A 438 -4.34 0.73 15.15
CA ASN A 438 -5.62 1.03 14.52
C ASN A 438 -5.57 0.72 13.03
N VAL A 439 -6.63 0.12 12.50
CA VAL A 439 -6.74 -0.25 11.08
C VAL A 439 -8.06 0.24 10.51
N LEU A 440 -8.02 1.03 9.44
CA LEU A 440 -9.21 1.32 8.63
C LEU A 440 -9.43 0.18 7.65
N VAL A 441 -10.66 -0.29 7.54
CA VAL A 441 -11.05 -1.41 6.69
C VAL A 441 -12.20 -0.97 5.80
N VAL A 442 -12.09 -1.29 4.50
CA VAL A 442 -13.20 -1.17 3.56
C VAL A 442 -13.39 -2.50 2.87
N ASN A 443 -14.57 -3.10 2.95
CA ASN A 443 -14.84 -4.38 2.27
C ASN A 443 -15.63 -4.18 0.97
N SER A 444 -15.77 -5.26 0.20
CA SER A 444 -16.46 -5.23 -1.09
C SER A 444 -17.95 -4.95 -0.99
N LEU A 445 -18.55 -5.03 0.21
CA LEU A 445 -19.91 -4.54 0.46
C LEU A 445 -19.97 -3.02 0.66
N GLY A 446 -18.84 -2.32 0.65
CA GLY A 446 -18.77 -0.86 0.88
C GLY A 446 -18.81 -0.46 2.36
N MET A 447 -18.79 -1.43 3.28
CA MET A 447 -18.73 -1.13 4.71
C MET A 447 -17.38 -0.52 5.05
N VAL A 448 -17.39 0.49 5.92
CA VAL A 448 -16.19 1.17 6.41
C VAL A 448 -16.10 0.98 7.92
N GLU A 449 -15.02 0.35 8.37
CA GLU A 449 -14.80 0.02 9.77
C GLU A 449 -13.44 0.54 10.23
N CYS A 450 -13.32 0.97 11.48
CA CYS A 450 -12.03 1.22 12.12
C CYS A 450 -11.85 0.23 13.28
N TRP A 451 -10.86 -0.64 13.15
CA TRP A 451 -10.50 -1.65 14.15
C TRP A 451 -9.46 -1.05 15.09
N LEU A 452 -9.86 -0.84 16.35
CA LEU A 452 -8.99 -0.37 17.43
C LEU A 452 -8.53 -1.59 18.22
N MET A 453 -7.25 -1.98 18.06
CA MET A 453 -6.73 -3.23 18.57
C MET A 453 -5.68 -2.96 19.65
N GLU A 454 -5.72 -3.74 20.74
CA GLU A 454 -4.72 -3.72 21.79
C GLU A 454 -4.13 -5.12 21.96
N TYR A 455 -2.81 -5.21 21.90
CA TYR A 455 -2.04 -6.42 22.05
C TYR A 455 -1.20 -6.38 23.31
N LYS A 456 -0.94 -7.55 23.87
CA LYS A 456 0.06 -7.78 24.90
C LYS A 456 1.25 -8.52 24.29
N CYS A 457 2.46 -8.02 24.52
CA CYS A 457 3.69 -8.76 24.32
C CYS A 457 3.76 -9.88 25.37
N ASN A 458 3.88 -11.13 24.92
CA ASN A 458 3.92 -12.29 25.80
C ASN A 458 5.17 -12.27 26.70
N THR A 459 6.29 -11.74 26.19
CA THR A 459 7.53 -11.53 26.95
C THR A 459 7.71 -10.05 27.32
N ASN A 460 8.06 -9.21 26.34
CA ASN A 460 8.17 -7.75 26.49
C ASN A 460 8.27 -7.08 25.11
N VAL A 461 8.15 -5.75 25.06
CA VAL A 461 8.19 -4.98 23.80
C VAL A 461 9.51 -5.17 23.05
N ALA A 462 10.66 -5.23 23.73
CA ALA A 462 11.96 -5.35 23.08
C ALA A 462 12.14 -6.70 22.36
N THR A 463 11.63 -7.80 22.93
CA THR A 463 11.61 -9.11 22.28
C THR A 463 10.72 -9.08 21.04
N THR A 464 9.50 -8.54 21.14
CA THR A 464 8.61 -8.38 19.97
C THR A 464 9.25 -7.53 18.88
N THR A 465 9.90 -6.41 19.23
CA THR A 465 10.67 -5.59 18.29
C THR A 465 11.71 -6.45 17.56
N LYS A 466 12.55 -7.19 18.30
CA LYS A 466 13.56 -8.07 17.67
C LYS A 466 12.94 -9.09 16.71
N LEU A 467 11.79 -9.68 17.07
CA LEU A 467 11.08 -10.64 16.23
C LEU A 467 10.41 -10.02 14.99
N MET A 468 10.16 -8.71 14.98
CA MET A 468 9.63 -7.99 13.82
C MET A 468 10.74 -7.46 12.88
N ALA A 469 12.00 -7.49 13.32
CA ALA A 469 13.15 -7.06 12.53
C ALA A 469 13.31 -7.89 11.25
N SER A 470 13.54 -7.26 10.09
CA SER A 470 13.83 -8.01 8.87
C SER A 470 15.12 -8.84 9.02
N PRO A 471 15.21 -10.04 8.41
CA PRO A 471 16.45 -10.82 8.36
C PRO A 471 17.69 -10.02 7.92
N LYS A 472 17.52 -8.99 7.08
CA LYS A 472 18.62 -8.09 6.68
C LYS A 472 19.32 -7.43 7.87
N GLU A 473 18.58 -7.00 8.89
CA GLU A 473 19.18 -6.36 10.07
C GLU A 473 20.09 -7.29 10.88
N GLU A 474 19.87 -8.61 10.80
CA GLU A 474 20.75 -9.61 11.40
C GLU A 474 21.97 -9.83 10.50
N LEU A 475 21.75 -10.04 9.19
CA LEU A 475 22.79 -10.35 8.22
C LEU A 475 23.81 -9.23 8.03
N GLU A 476 23.38 -7.97 8.09
CA GLU A 476 24.28 -6.80 7.99
C GLU A 476 25.27 -6.68 9.18
N LYS A 477 25.01 -7.38 10.30
CA LYS A 477 25.87 -7.37 11.49
C LYS A 477 26.87 -8.52 11.50
N VAL A 478 26.76 -9.46 10.56
CA VAL A 478 27.56 -10.68 10.50
C VAL A 478 28.82 -10.43 9.66
N SER A 479 29.94 -11.02 10.07
CA SER A 479 31.18 -10.94 9.30
C SER A 479 31.08 -11.76 8.01
N ASP A 480 31.83 -11.39 6.97
CA ASP A 480 31.83 -12.11 5.69
C ASP A 480 32.12 -13.62 5.84
N ALA A 481 33.01 -13.99 6.76
CA ALA A 481 33.39 -15.38 7.03
C ALA A 481 32.27 -16.21 7.69
N GLU A 482 31.32 -15.55 8.34
CA GLU A 482 30.24 -16.20 9.10
C GLU A 482 28.89 -16.15 8.38
N LEU A 483 28.75 -15.31 7.35
CA LEU A 483 27.50 -15.06 6.65
C LEU A 483 26.86 -16.35 6.13
N GLU A 484 27.64 -17.18 5.43
CA GLU A 484 27.15 -18.45 4.88
C GLU A 484 26.70 -19.43 5.97
N LYS A 485 27.38 -19.43 7.12
CA LYS A 485 26.99 -20.24 8.30
C LYS A 485 25.69 -19.76 8.92
N VAL A 486 25.46 -18.44 8.99
CA VAL A 486 24.22 -17.87 9.53
C VAL A 486 23.05 -18.14 8.59
N ILE A 487 23.23 -17.94 7.28
CA ILE A 487 22.21 -18.27 6.28
C ILE A 487 21.90 -19.77 6.31
N GLY A 488 22.92 -20.64 6.38
CA GLY A 488 22.71 -22.09 6.51
C GLY A 488 21.84 -22.45 7.71
N LYS A 489 22.11 -21.86 8.88
CA LYS A 489 21.27 -22.05 10.08
C LYS A 489 19.84 -21.55 9.89
N MET A 490 19.64 -20.42 9.21
CA MET A 490 18.29 -19.93 8.89
C MET A 490 17.55 -20.90 7.97
N LEU A 491 18.24 -21.50 7.00
CA LEU A 491 17.66 -22.45 6.06
C LEU A 491 17.35 -23.82 6.70
N ASP A 492 18.12 -24.23 7.72
CA ASP A 492 17.93 -25.48 8.46
C ASP A 492 16.71 -25.45 9.41
N ASP A 493 16.29 -24.27 9.87
CA ASP A 493 15.08 -24.09 10.68
C ASP A 493 13.88 -23.77 9.78
N GLU A 494 12.80 -24.56 9.87
CA GLU A 494 11.65 -24.44 8.96
C GLU A 494 11.02 -23.04 9.01
N HIS A 495 10.89 -22.45 10.19
CA HIS A 495 10.27 -21.15 10.35
C HIS A 495 11.17 -20.02 9.83
N ALA A 496 12.45 -20.04 10.20
CA ALA A 496 13.43 -19.08 9.74
C ALA A 496 13.66 -19.18 8.22
N SER A 497 13.61 -20.37 7.64
CA SER A 497 13.78 -20.62 6.21
C SER A 497 12.65 -19.97 5.40
N LYS A 498 11.40 -20.14 5.82
CA LYS A 498 10.23 -19.46 5.23
C LYS A 498 10.35 -17.95 5.33
N ARG A 499 10.71 -17.45 6.52
CA ARG A 499 10.92 -16.02 6.76
C ARG A 499 12.03 -15.43 5.88
N PHE A 500 13.16 -16.14 5.78
CA PHE A 500 14.30 -15.75 4.97
C PHE A 500 13.96 -15.75 3.47
N ARG A 501 13.14 -16.70 3.02
CA ARG A 501 12.64 -16.74 1.64
C ARG A 501 11.77 -15.54 1.29
N ILE A 502 10.85 -15.17 2.19
CA ILE A 502 10.01 -13.97 2.05
C ILE A 502 10.90 -12.72 1.97
N PHE A 503 11.89 -12.61 2.86
CA PHE A 503 12.87 -11.53 2.84
C PHE A 503 13.59 -11.45 1.50
N PHE A 504 14.10 -12.58 1.01
CA PHE A 504 14.85 -12.63 -0.24
C PHE A 504 14.01 -12.14 -1.41
N ASN A 505 12.77 -12.62 -1.52
CA ASN A 505 11.83 -12.19 -2.55
C ASN A 505 11.52 -10.68 -2.47
N ASN A 506 11.26 -10.16 -1.26
CA ASN A 506 10.83 -8.78 -1.07
C ASN A 506 11.98 -7.76 -1.16
N GLU A 507 13.21 -8.14 -0.77
CA GLU A 507 14.39 -7.27 -0.84
C GLU A 507 14.94 -7.20 -2.25
N TYR A 508 14.99 -8.34 -2.94
CA TYR A 508 15.65 -8.47 -4.24
C TYR A 508 14.66 -8.54 -5.41
N TYR A 509 13.38 -8.22 -5.20
CA TYR A 509 12.35 -8.25 -6.23
C TYR A 509 12.71 -7.54 -7.56
N PRO A 510 13.51 -6.44 -7.63
CA PRO A 510 13.82 -5.84 -8.92
C PRO A 510 14.77 -6.71 -9.76
N ALA A 511 15.45 -7.67 -9.13
CA ALA A 511 16.37 -8.60 -9.76
C ALA A 511 15.85 -10.05 -9.73
N VAL A 512 14.62 -10.28 -9.27
CA VAL A 512 14.05 -11.62 -9.11
C VAL A 512 12.72 -11.71 -9.85
N ILE A 513 12.57 -12.73 -10.69
CA ILE A 513 11.30 -13.05 -11.34
C ILE A 513 10.73 -14.31 -10.67
N PRO A 514 9.59 -14.22 -9.96
CA PRO A 514 8.89 -15.39 -9.43
C PRO A 514 8.40 -16.30 -10.56
N VAL A 515 8.67 -17.60 -10.47
CA VAL A 515 8.19 -18.63 -11.41
C VAL A 515 7.66 -19.80 -10.59
N GLN A 516 6.33 -19.85 -10.40
CA GLN A 516 5.68 -20.81 -9.51
C GLN A 516 6.27 -20.73 -8.09
N ASN A 517 6.72 -21.87 -7.54
CA ASN A 517 7.43 -21.96 -6.28
C ASN A 517 8.96 -21.82 -6.44
N LYS A 518 9.45 -21.26 -7.54
CA LYS A 518 10.87 -20.97 -7.79
C LYS A 518 11.06 -19.51 -8.21
N MET A 519 12.30 -19.14 -8.46
CA MET A 519 12.64 -17.81 -8.94
C MET A 519 13.80 -17.84 -9.95
N VAL A 520 13.80 -16.86 -10.85
CA VAL A 520 14.94 -16.55 -11.73
C VAL A 520 15.63 -15.33 -11.14
N LEU A 521 16.94 -15.43 -10.90
CA LEU A 521 17.77 -14.30 -10.48
C LEU A 521 18.43 -13.65 -11.70
N LEU A 522 18.29 -12.33 -11.83
CA LEU A 522 18.86 -11.54 -12.90
C LEU A 522 20.18 -10.91 -12.42
N HIS A 523 21.31 -11.62 -12.57
CA HIS A 523 22.61 -11.16 -12.06
C HIS A 523 23.01 -9.76 -12.56
N HIS A 524 22.79 -9.47 -13.86
CA HIS A 524 23.07 -8.14 -14.40
C HIS A 524 22.22 -7.04 -13.75
N ALA A 525 20.99 -7.36 -13.34
CA ALA A 525 20.16 -6.42 -12.59
C ALA A 525 20.72 -6.19 -11.18
N VAL A 526 21.21 -7.23 -10.50
CA VAL A 526 21.90 -7.11 -9.20
C VAL A 526 23.11 -6.19 -9.32
N ASP A 527 23.99 -6.43 -10.30
CA ASP A 527 25.18 -5.61 -10.53
C ASP A 527 24.81 -4.14 -10.77
N SER A 528 23.83 -3.91 -11.65
CA SER A 528 23.33 -2.57 -11.93
C SER A 528 22.74 -1.89 -10.69
N LEU A 529 22.00 -2.61 -9.85
CA LEU A 529 21.44 -2.08 -8.60
C LEU A 529 22.54 -1.71 -7.59
N ILE A 530 23.65 -2.46 -7.55
CA ILE A 530 24.80 -2.15 -6.69
C ILE A 530 25.56 -0.92 -7.20
N GLU A 531 25.84 -0.86 -8.51
CA GLU A 531 26.49 0.31 -9.13
C GLU A 531 25.72 1.61 -8.87
N ARG A 532 24.39 1.50 -8.78
CA ARG A 532 23.47 2.60 -8.50
C ARG A 532 23.26 2.90 -7.01
N GLY A 533 23.84 2.09 -6.11
CA GLY A 533 23.71 2.23 -4.67
C GLY A 533 22.34 1.86 -4.10
N ALA A 534 21.48 1.21 -4.90
CA ALA A 534 20.21 0.65 -4.41
C ALA A 534 20.46 -0.63 -3.60
N LEU A 535 21.42 -1.44 -4.02
CA LEU A 535 21.97 -2.55 -3.24
C LEU A 535 23.43 -2.26 -2.87
N ASN A 536 24.00 -3.04 -1.97
CA ASN A 536 25.39 -2.91 -1.57
C ASN A 536 26.17 -4.23 -1.68
N GLU A 537 27.46 -4.21 -1.35
CA GLU A 537 28.31 -5.39 -1.47
C GLU A 537 27.95 -6.51 -0.47
N CYS A 538 27.32 -6.18 0.66
CA CYS A 538 26.75 -7.20 1.55
C CYS A 538 25.58 -7.93 0.87
N ASP A 539 24.73 -7.22 0.13
CA ASP A 539 23.64 -7.82 -0.65
C ASP A 539 24.16 -8.83 -1.68
N ARG A 540 25.24 -8.49 -2.41
CA ARG A 540 25.91 -9.42 -3.34
C ARG A 540 26.30 -10.73 -2.66
N LYS A 541 26.85 -10.63 -1.44
CA LYS A 541 27.30 -11.79 -0.66
C LYS A 541 26.12 -12.62 -0.14
N ILE A 542 25.05 -11.96 0.33
CA ILE A 542 23.81 -12.62 0.76
C ILE A 542 23.23 -13.43 -0.41
N ILE A 543 23.12 -12.80 -1.59
CA ILE A 543 22.63 -13.45 -2.81
C ILE A 543 23.49 -14.66 -3.16
N ALA A 544 24.80 -14.49 -3.28
CA ALA A 544 25.71 -15.57 -3.67
C ALA A 544 25.71 -16.74 -2.67
N ALA A 545 25.63 -16.47 -1.36
CA ALA A 545 25.52 -17.52 -0.35
C ALA A 545 24.16 -18.25 -0.44
N THR A 546 23.08 -17.51 -0.66
CA THR A 546 21.73 -18.08 -0.80
C THR A 546 21.63 -18.99 -2.03
N GLU A 547 22.17 -18.58 -3.18
CA GLU A 547 22.19 -19.42 -4.38
C GLU A 547 22.95 -20.75 -4.17
N ARG A 548 24.05 -20.72 -3.41
CA ARG A 548 24.83 -21.92 -3.09
C ARG A 548 24.07 -22.88 -2.18
N LEU A 549 23.44 -22.34 -1.12
CA LEU A 549 22.81 -23.11 -0.05
C LEU A 549 21.37 -23.53 -0.38
N ALA A 550 20.61 -22.69 -1.09
CA ALA A 550 19.20 -22.89 -1.41
C ALA A 550 18.97 -23.12 -2.91
N ARG A 551 19.80 -23.96 -3.55
CA ARG A 551 19.75 -24.23 -5.00
C ARG A 551 18.35 -24.59 -5.53
N GLY A 552 17.53 -25.24 -4.70
CA GLY A 552 16.16 -25.63 -5.06
C GLY A 552 15.20 -24.45 -5.31
N TRP A 553 15.52 -23.25 -4.79
CA TRP A 553 14.72 -22.05 -5.00
C TRP A 553 14.88 -21.47 -6.40
N PHE A 554 16.01 -21.73 -7.04
CA PHE A 554 16.38 -21.09 -8.30
C PHE A 554 16.13 -22.01 -9.49
N THR A 555 15.76 -21.41 -10.61
CA THR A 555 15.83 -22.05 -11.93
C THR A 555 16.93 -21.38 -12.75
N SER A 556 17.67 -22.15 -13.54
CA SER A 556 18.79 -21.62 -14.34
C SER A 556 18.28 -20.61 -15.38
N SER A 557 18.86 -19.42 -15.42
CA SER A 557 18.68 -18.45 -16.51
C SER A 557 19.43 -18.83 -17.79
N ASP A 558 20.37 -19.78 -17.71
CA ASP A 558 21.33 -20.10 -18.78
C ASP A 558 20.79 -21.13 -19.81
N LYS A 559 19.48 -21.16 -20.05
CA LYS A 559 18.88 -21.98 -21.12
C LYS A 559 18.06 -21.17 -22.10
#